data_AF-A0A0D7A5Y9-F1
#
_entry.id   AF-A0A0D7A5Y9-F1
#
_cell.length_a   1.000
_cell.length_b   1.000
_cell.length_c   1.000
_cell.angle_alpha   90.00
_cell.angle_beta   90.00
_cell.angle_gamma   90.00
#
_symmetry.space_group_name_H-M   'P 1'
#
loop_
_entity.id
_entity.type
_entity.pdbx_description
1 polymer ?
#
loop_
_entity_poly.entity_id
_entity_poly.type
_entity_poly.pdbx_seq_one_letter_code
_entity_poly.pdbx_strand_id
1 'polypeptide(L)'
;NDVYSSADQLISQEAPYLFVSNFGDTPVKIQQGDILAKAHTPNTWLDHTESFTDSDRCQIQAYNALVTSLVEQKSRKIKSETTLTSKAHQNAEGPDDILASPPVEGGPKTALESEETVPSLSLLQEVDICPDLTIEQKNQLAEVIVKNKEAFGLDGRLGNYDGLVHIPLKPGTKPISLPPFGASPANRKVI
;
A
#
# COMPACT_ATOMS: atom_id res chain seq x y z
N ASN A 1 -21.57 -5.67 -24.99
CA ASN A 1 -20.78 -5.52 -23.75
C ASN A 1 -20.01 -4.23 -23.86
N ASP A 2 -20.47 -3.20 -23.17
CA ASP A 2 -19.82 -1.90 -23.21
C ASP A 2 -18.54 -1.96 -22.39
N VAL A 3 -17.44 -1.52 -23.01
CA VAL A 3 -16.07 -1.57 -22.47
C VAL A 3 -15.82 -0.40 -21.50
N TYR A 4 -16.80 0.49 -21.35
CA TYR A 4 -16.77 1.67 -20.50
C TYR A 4 -18.13 1.86 -19.84
N SER A 5 -18.16 2.41 -18.63
CA SER A 5 -19.40 2.69 -17.90
C SER A 5 -19.17 3.74 -16.82
N SER A 6 -20.25 4.37 -16.34
CA SER A 6 -20.25 5.25 -15.18
C SER A 6 -20.75 4.51 -13.94
N ALA A 7 -20.12 4.74 -12.79
CA ALA A 7 -20.71 4.36 -11.51
C ALA A 7 -21.93 5.24 -11.17
N ASP A 8 -22.76 4.79 -10.23
CA ASP A 8 -23.89 5.58 -9.72
C ASP A 8 -23.36 6.87 -9.07
N GLN A 9 -23.81 8.02 -9.59
CA GLN A 9 -23.33 9.34 -9.20
C GLN A 9 -24.50 10.30 -9.02
N LEU A 10 -24.39 11.18 -8.03
CA LEU A 10 -25.28 12.32 -7.86
C LEU A 10 -24.69 13.51 -8.63
N ILE A 11 -25.44 14.00 -9.61
CA ILE A 11 -25.06 15.16 -10.43
C ILE A 11 -25.86 16.36 -9.95
N SER A 12 -25.18 17.46 -9.63
CA SER A 12 -25.80 18.73 -9.28
C SER A 12 -25.52 19.79 -10.34
N GLN A 13 -26.27 20.89 -10.31
CA GLN A 13 -25.98 22.03 -11.20
C GLN A 13 -24.63 22.69 -10.91
N GLU A 14 -24.16 22.62 -9.66
CA GLU A 14 -22.85 23.16 -9.24
C GLU A 14 -21.69 22.29 -9.74
N ALA A 15 -21.91 20.99 -9.92
CA ALA A 15 -20.93 20.04 -10.43
C ALA A 15 -21.57 19.13 -11.50
N PRO A 16 -21.80 19.64 -12.73
CA PRO A 16 -22.48 18.93 -13.81
C PRO A 16 -21.53 17.97 -14.55
N TYR A 17 -20.75 17.19 -13.80
CA TYR A 17 -19.77 16.26 -14.35
C TYR A 17 -20.27 14.82 -14.19
N LEU A 18 -20.13 14.03 -15.25
CA LEU A 18 -20.33 12.59 -15.23
C LEU A 18 -18.99 11.90 -15.39
N PHE A 19 -18.57 11.16 -14.37
CA PHE A 19 -17.35 10.35 -14.45
C PHE A 19 -17.64 9.03 -15.17
N VAL A 20 -16.88 8.77 -16.24
CA VAL A 20 -16.96 7.54 -17.03
C VAL A 20 -15.62 6.84 -16.96
N SER A 21 -15.65 5.57 -16.58
CA SER A 21 -14.46 4.72 -16.52
C SER A 21 -14.37 3.89 -17.78
N ASN A 22 -13.20 3.88 -18.41
CA ASN A 22 -12.86 2.95 -19.47
C ASN A 22 -12.22 1.71 -18.84
N PHE A 23 -12.85 0.55 -19.00
CA PHE A 23 -12.37 -0.74 -18.49
C PHE A 23 -11.58 -1.52 -19.55
N GLY A 24 -11.40 -0.96 -20.75
CA GLY A 24 -10.63 -1.56 -21.81
C GLY A 24 -9.21 -1.01 -21.92
N ASP A 25 -8.39 -1.74 -22.67
CA ASP A 25 -6.98 -1.41 -22.90
C ASP A 25 -6.79 -0.39 -24.04
N THR A 26 -7.88 0.04 -24.70
CA THR A 26 -7.84 0.96 -25.84
C THR A 26 -8.60 2.25 -25.55
N PRO A 27 -8.14 3.40 -26.09
CA PRO A 27 -8.87 4.66 -25.94
C PRO A 27 -10.26 4.62 -26.59
N VAL A 28 -11.29 5.00 -25.83
CA VAL A 28 -12.67 5.11 -26.32
C VAL A 28 -12.95 6.54 -26.75
N LYS A 29 -13.57 6.72 -27.93
CA LYS A 29 -14.08 8.01 -28.39
C LYS A 29 -15.60 8.05 -28.21
N ILE A 30 -16.08 8.96 -27.37
CA ILE A 30 -17.50 9.22 -27.14
C ILE A 30 -17.93 10.33 -28.11
N GLN A 31 -18.96 10.08 -28.91
CA GLN A 31 -19.50 11.06 -29.84
C GLN A 31 -20.66 11.84 -29.24
N GLN A 32 -20.90 13.04 -29.76
CA GLN A 32 -22.07 13.81 -29.40
C GLN A 32 -23.35 13.07 -29.81
N GLY A 33 -24.23 12.81 -28.84
CA GLY A 33 -25.47 12.04 -29.03
C GLY A 33 -25.41 10.62 -28.49
N ASP A 34 -24.23 10.12 -28.11
CA ASP A 34 -24.10 8.82 -27.46
C ASP A 34 -24.73 8.84 -26.07
N ILE A 35 -25.49 7.78 -25.76
CA ILE A 35 -26.14 7.61 -24.46
C ILE A 35 -25.17 6.89 -23.53
N LEU A 36 -24.64 7.60 -22.53
CA LEU A 36 -23.66 7.06 -21.58
C LEU A 36 -24.31 6.41 -20.35
N ALA A 37 -25.43 6.96 -19.88
CA ALA A 37 -26.14 6.50 -18.69
C ALA A 37 -27.61 6.97 -18.71
N LYS A 38 -28.42 6.38 -17.83
CA LYS A 38 -29.78 6.86 -17.55
C LYS A 38 -29.78 7.62 -16.24
N ALA A 39 -30.27 8.86 -16.26
CA ALA A 39 -30.44 9.65 -15.06
C ALA A 39 -31.79 9.36 -14.40
N HIS A 40 -31.78 9.30 -13.07
CA HIS A 40 -32.98 9.14 -12.25
C HIS A 40 -33.08 10.31 -11.27
N THR A 41 -34.31 10.76 -10.99
CA THR A 41 -34.54 11.76 -9.95
C THR A 41 -34.30 11.10 -8.58
N PRO A 42 -33.32 11.57 -7.78
CA PRO A 42 -32.96 10.90 -6.53
C PRO A 42 -34.14 10.79 -5.56
N ASN A 43 -34.97 11.85 -5.47
CA ASN A 43 -36.12 11.91 -4.57
C ASN A 43 -37.21 10.87 -4.88
N THR A 44 -37.25 10.31 -6.08
CA THR A 44 -38.24 9.30 -6.44
C THR A 44 -37.65 7.90 -6.60
N TRP A 45 -36.32 7.82 -6.73
CA TRP A 45 -35.62 6.58 -7.04
C TRP A 45 -34.90 5.97 -5.83
N LEU A 46 -34.35 6.80 -4.95
CA LEU A 46 -33.69 6.33 -3.73
C LEU A 46 -34.70 6.05 -2.63
N ASP A 47 -34.39 5.05 -1.81
CA ASP A 47 -35.22 4.71 -0.67
C ASP A 47 -35.20 5.82 0.38
N HIS A 48 -36.39 6.16 0.88
CA HIS A 48 -36.55 7.13 1.97
C HIS A 48 -36.73 6.41 3.30
N THR A 49 -36.28 7.04 4.37
CA THR A 49 -36.43 6.50 5.73
C THR A 49 -37.90 6.20 6.06
N GLU A 50 -38.82 7.01 5.54
CA GLU A 50 -40.28 6.86 5.65
C GLU A 50 -40.84 5.59 5.00
N SER A 51 -40.13 5.02 4.02
CA SER A 51 -40.55 3.80 3.32
C SER A 51 -40.31 2.51 4.13
N PHE A 52 -39.59 2.59 5.25
CA PHE A 52 -39.21 1.44 6.07
C PHE A 52 -40.01 1.35 7.37
N THR A 53 -40.39 0.13 7.75
CA THR A 53 -41.03 -0.13 9.05
C THR A 53 -40.05 0.06 10.20
N ASP A 54 -40.55 0.23 11.43
CA ASP A 54 -39.68 0.39 12.61
C ASP A 54 -38.75 -0.81 12.84
N SER A 55 -39.19 -2.02 12.48
CA SER A 55 -38.37 -3.23 12.52
C SER A 55 -37.23 -3.17 11.51
N ASP A 56 -37.51 -2.75 10.27
CA ASP A 56 -36.51 -2.62 9.21
C ASP A 56 -35.48 -1.54 9.58
N ARG A 57 -35.93 -0.43 10.17
CA ARG A 57 -35.06 0.64 10.65
C ARG A 57 -34.09 0.14 11.72
N CYS A 58 -34.57 -0.66 12.68
CA CYS A 58 -33.71 -1.26 13.70
C CYS A 58 -32.66 -2.19 13.08
N GLN A 59 -33.06 -2.99 12.08
CA GLN A 59 -32.14 -3.90 11.40
C GLN A 59 -31.10 -3.16 10.55
N ILE A 60 -31.50 -2.12 9.82
CA ILE A 60 -30.61 -1.25 9.05
C ILE A 60 -29.60 -0.57 9.97
N GLN A 61 -30.04 -0.06 11.13
CA GLN A 61 -29.15 0.55 12.12
C GLN A 61 -28.15 -0.45 12.71
N ALA A 62 -28.60 -1.66 13.06
CA ALA A 62 -27.72 -2.71 13.57
C ALA A 62 -26.68 -3.15 12.53
N TYR A 63 -27.08 -3.27 11.26
CA TYR A 63 -26.18 -3.57 10.16
C TYR A 63 -25.18 -2.45 9.92
N ASN A 64 -25.62 -1.20 9.91
CA ASN A 64 -24.72 -0.04 9.77
C ASN A 64 -23.70 0.00 10.91
N ALA A 65 -24.11 -0.22 12.16
CA ALA A 65 -23.21 -0.28 13.30
C ALA A 65 -22.14 -1.39 13.14
N LEU A 66 -22.53 -2.56 12.63
CA LEU A 66 -21.60 -3.65 12.33
C LEU A 66 -20.59 -3.23 11.26
N VAL A 67 -21.05 -2.69 10.12
CA VAL A 67 -20.17 -2.26 9.01
C VAL A 67 -19.20 -1.18 9.48
N THR A 68 -19.68 -0.17 10.22
CA THR A 68 -18.81 0.87 10.79
C THR A 68 -17.78 0.27 11.73
N SER A 69 -18.16 -0.67 12.60
CA SER A 69 -17.22 -1.34 13.50
C SER A 69 -16.13 -2.14 12.76
N LEU A 70 -16.47 -2.78 11.63
CA LEU A 70 -15.53 -3.52 10.79
C LEU A 70 -14.55 -2.57 10.07
N VAL A 71 -15.03 -1.42 9.60
CA VAL A 71 -14.19 -0.38 8.98
C VAL A 71 -13.26 0.26 10.02
N GLU A 72 -13.76 0.55 11.23
CA GLU A 72 -12.95 1.04 12.35
C GLU A 72 -11.92 -0.01 12.80
N GLN A 73 -12.29 -1.28 12.83
CA GLN A 73 -11.35 -2.37 13.14
C GLN A 73 -10.25 -2.51 12.06
N LYS A 74 -10.57 -2.28 10.77
CA LYS A 74 -9.56 -2.23 9.71
C LYS A 74 -8.64 -1.02 9.79
N SER A 75 -9.11 0.11 10.33
CA SER A 75 -8.30 1.32 10.53
C SER A 75 -7.52 1.33 11.85
N ARG A 76 -7.92 0.53 12.85
CA ARG A 76 -7.10 0.23 14.03
C ARG A 76 -5.99 -0.76 13.66
N LYS A 77 -4.80 -0.21 13.40
CA LYS A 77 -3.54 -0.92 13.11
C LYS A 77 -3.77 -2.06 12.12
N ILE A 78 -3.50 -1.79 10.84
CA ILE A 78 -3.28 -2.84 9.85
C ILE A 78 -2.29 -3.82 10.47
N LYS A 79 -2.78 -4.94 11.00
CA LYS A 79 -1.97 -6.13 11.15
C LYS A 79 -1.62 -6.48 9.71
N SER A 80 -0.40 -6.15 9.31
CA SER A 80 0.15 -6.71 8.08
C SER A 80 0.30 -8.22 8.32
N GLU A 81 -0.79 -8.95 8.12
CA GLU A 81 -0.72 -10.39 7.91
C GLU A 81 -0.06 -10.56 6.55
N THR A 82 1.22 -10.88 6.59
CA THR A 82 1.94 -11.23 5.37
C THR A 82 1.40 -12.57 4.91
N THR A 83 0.69 -12.60 3.79
CA THR A 83 0.37 -13.87 3.12
C THR A 83 1.68 -14.54 2.79
N LEU A 84 2.06 -15.54 3.59
CA LEU A 84 3.26 -16.35 3.40
C LEU A 84 3.25 -16.87 1.96
N THR A 85 4.12 -16.31 1.12
CA THR A 85 4.35 -16.79 -0.26
C THR A 85 4.81 -18.25 -0.21
N SER A 86 4.65 -19.00 -1.31
CA SER A 86 4.77 -20.47 -1.31
C SER A 86 6.04 -21.03 -0.66
N LYS A 87 7.17 -20.32 -0.74
CA LYS A 87 8.43 -20.72 -0.09
C LYS A 87 8.43 -20.56 1.43
N ALA A 88 7.73 -19.55 1.95
CA ALA A 88 7.62 -19.32 3.38
C ALA A 88 6.50 -20.19 4.00
N HIS A 89 5.44 -20.49 3.24
CA HIS A 89 4.37 -21.43 3.65
C HIS A 89 4.89 -22.87 3.83
N GLN A 90 5.73 -23.37 2.91
CA GLN A 90 6.33 -24.70 3.06
C GLN A 90 7.19 -24.82 4.32
N ASN A 91 7.96 -23.79 4.65
CA ASN A 91 8.77 -23.76 5.87
C ASN A 91 7.94 -23.62 7.15
N ALA A 92 6.73 -23.05 7.08
CA ALA A 92 5.86 -22.79 8.22
C ALA A 92 4.88 -23.94 8.52
N GLU A 93 4.30 -24.59 7.51
CA GLU A 93 3.25 -25.61 7.69
C GLU A 93 3.62 -26.99 7.13
N GLY A 94 4.64 -27.09 6.28
CA GLY A 94 5.09 -28.36 5.72
C GLY A 94 5.90 -29.19 6.73
N PRO A 95 5.91 -30.54 6.58
CA PRO A 95 6.88 -31.38 7.26
C PRO A 95 8.30 -30.92 6.87
N ASP A 96 9.23 -30.97 7.82
CA ASP A 96 10.62 -30.60 7.56
C ASP A 96 11.15 -31.48 6.42
N ASP A 97 11.76 -30.87 5.41
CA ASP A 97 12.30 -31.58 4.26
C ASP A 97 13.41 -32.53 4.74
N ILE A 98 13.17 -33.84 4.59
CA ILE A 98 14.04 -34.92 5.04
C ILE A 98 15.37 -34.91 4.25
N LEU A 99 15.39 -34.22 3.09
CA LEU A 99 16.56 -34.03 2.25
C LEU A 99 17.22 -32.65 2.45
N ALA A 100 16.72 -31.82 3.36
CA ALA A 100 17.35 -30.55 3.66
C ALA A 100 18.78 -30.79 4.19
N SER A 101 19.76 -30.31 3.44
CA SER A 101 21.13 -30.24 3.92
C SER A 101 21.22 -29.23 5.06
N PRO A 102 22.15 -29.41 6.02
CA PRO A 102 22.44 -28.37 7.00
C PRO A 102 22.78 -27.06 6.27
N PRO A 103 22.41 -25.89 6.82
CA PRO A 103 22.65 -24.60 6.19
C PRO A 103 24.10 -24.50 5.70
N VAL A 104 24.29 -24.20 4.40
CA VAL A 104 25.61 -24.08 3.79
C VAL A 104 26.38 -22.96 4.49
N GLU A 105 27.58 -23.29 4.98
CA GLU A 105 28.45 -22.36 5.70
C GLU A 105 29.07 -21.34 4.74
N GLY A 106 28.61 -20.09 4.85
CA GLY A 106 29.37 -18.86 4.51
C GLY A 106 29.87 -18.67 3.08
N GLY A 107 29.07 -18.01 2.24
CA GLY A 107 29.59 -17.25 1.08
C GLY A 107 29.99 -15.82 1.48
N PRO A 108 30.88 -15.13 0.74
CA PRO A 108 31.32 -13.78 1.09
C PRO A 108 30.14 -12.80 0.99
N LYS A 109 29.62 -12.36 2.13
CA LYS A 109 28.52 -11.39 2.26
C LYS A 109 29.05 -10.06 2.81
N THR A 110 30.04 -9.45 2.14
CA THR A 110 30.75 -8.27 2.71
C THR A 110 31.24 -7.26 1.66
N ALA A 111 30.57 -7.08 0.53
CA ALA A 111 30.69 -5.80 -0.17
C ALA A 111 29.65 -4.85 0.45
N LEU A 112 29.95 -4.32 1.64
CA LEU A 112 29.26 -3.14 2.14
C LEU A 112 29.84 -1.98 1.35
N GLU A 113 29.13 -1.53 0.32
CA GLU A 113 29.44 -0.25 -0.31
C GLU A 113 29.27 0.84 0.76
N SER A 114 30.20 1.79 0.77
CA SER A 114 30.18 2.91 1.71
C SER A 114 28.85 3.65 1.63
N GLU A 115 28.21 3.89 2.78
CA GLU A 115 26.95 4.63 2.83
C GLU A 115 27.18 6.08 2.39
N GLU A 116 26.87 6.36 1.13
CA GLU A 116 26.93 7.70 0.58
C GLU A 116 25.78 8.53 1.17
N THR A 117 26.09 9.25 2.24
CA THR A 117 25.13 10.11 2.93
C THR A 117 24.94 11.39 2.15
N VAL A 118 23.75 11.59 1.58
CA VAL A 118 23.37 12.84 0.90
C VAL A 118 22.86 13.85 1.94
N PRO A 119 23.48 15.04 2.06
CA PRO A 119 22.97 16.10 2.94
C PRO A 119 21.63 16.65 2.43
N SER A 120 20.73 17.02 3.35
CA SER A 120 19.43 17.62 2.99
C SER A 120 19.55 18.88 2.11
N LEU A 121 20.66 19.62 2.23
CA LEU A 121 20.93 20.81 1.43
C LEU A 121 21.17 20.52 -0.05
N SER A 122 21.66 19.31 -0.37
CA SER A 122 21.98 18.89 -1.75
C SER A 122 20.83 18.15 -2.43
N LEU A 123 19.66 18.00 -1.77
CA LEU A 123 18.52 17.21 -2.27
C LEU A 123 18.12 17.59 -3.71
N LEU A 124 17.97 18.88 -4.01
CA LEU A 124 17.56 19.34 -5.33
C LEU A 124 18.64 19.18 -6.40
N GLN A 125 19.90 19.01 -6.00
CA GLN A 125 21.02 18.78 -6.90
C GLN A 125 21.16 17.30 -7.26
N GLU A 126 20.90 16.41 -6.30
CA GLU A 126 20.98 14.96 -6.52
C GLU A 126 19.73 14.37 -7.17
N VAL A 127 18.60 15.08 -7.12
CA VAL A 127 17.40 14.66 -7.84
C VAL A 127 17.49 15.09 -9.30
N ASP A 128 17.51 14.10 -10.20
CA ASP A 128 17.44 14.34 -11.64
C ASP A 128 16.06 14.87 -12.04
N ILE A 129 16.00 16.13 -12.45
CA ILE A 129 14.79 16.79 -12.92
C ILE A 129 14.89 17.01 -14.43
N CYS A 130 13.91 16.50 -15.16
CA CYS A 130 13.83 16.60 -16.61
C CYS A 130 14.08 18.05 -17.11
N PRO A 131 15.04 18.26 -18.04
CA PRO A 131 15.39 19.59 -18.53
C PRO A 131 14.32 20.22 -19.43
N ASP A 132 13.39 19.42 -19.96
CA ASP A 132 12.33 19.86 -20.88
C ASP A 132 11.15 20.56 -20.16
N LEU A 133 11.16 20.58 -18.83
CA LEU A 133 10.13 21.25 -18.03
C LEU A 133 10.25 22.77 -18.14
N THR A 134 9.10 23.46 -18.16
CA THR A 134 9.11 24.92 -18.04
C THR A 134 9.63 25.33 -16.66
N ILE A 135 10.09 26.57 -16.54
CA ILE A 135 10.60 27.12 -15.28
C ILE A 135 9.53 27.03 -14.19
N GLU A 136 8.27 27.29 -14.53
CA GLU A 136 7.13 27.18 -13.61
C GLU A 136 6.91 25.74 -13.13
N GLN A 137 6.94 24.76 -14.05
CA GLN A 137 6.77 23.35 -13.71
C GLN A 137 7.92 22.83 -12.84
N LYS A 138 9.16 23.25 -13.15
CA LYS A 138 10.34 22.91 -12.37
C LYS A 138 10.25 23.45 -10.94
N ASN A 139 9.76 24.69 -10.78
CA ASN A 139 9.56 25.29 -9.46
C ASN A 139 8.47 24.56 -8.66
N GLN A 140 7.35 24.21 -9.28
CA GLN A 140 6.29 23.43 -8.64
C GLN A 140 6.79 22.06 -8.19
N LEU A 141 7.59 21.38 -9.02
CA LEU A 141 8.16 20.08 -8.68
C LEU A 141 9.18 20.19 -7.54
N ALA A 142 10.05 21.21 -7.57
CA ALA A 142 11.01 21.45 -6.50
C ALA A 142 10.32 21.71 -5.15
N GLU A 143 9.21 22.44 -5.14
CA GLU A 143 8.39 22.67 -3.94
C GLU A 143 7.85 21.35 -3.37
N VAL A 144 7.33 20.46 -4.24
CA VAL A 144 6.85 19.13 -3.83
C VAL A 144 7.99 18.28 -3.26
N ILE A 145 9.16 18.28 -3.90
CA ILE A 145 10.33 17.52 -3.43
C ILE A 145 10.77 17.99 -2.04
N VAL A 146 10.91 19.30 -1.84
CA VAL A 146 11.32 19.88 -0.56
C VAL A 146 10.28 19.61 0.52
N LYS A 147 8.99 19.75 0.20
CA LYS A 147 7.88 19.44 1.12
C LYS A 147 7.93 17.98 1.59
N ASN A 148 8.33 17.07 0.71
CA ASN A 148 8.42 15.64 0.99
C ASN A 148 9.86 15.16 1.26
N LYS A 149 10.77 16.04 1.70
CA LYS A 149 12.16 15.67 2.06
C LYS A 149 12.25 14.52 3.07
N GLU A 150 11.18 14.29 3.85
CA GLU A 150 11.12 13.22 4.83
C GLU A 150 11.05 11.81 4.22
N ALA A 151 10.62 11.71 2.96
CA ALA A 151 10.57 10.45 2.23
C ALA A 151 11.95 9.98 1.73
N PHE A 152 12.95 10.85 1.74
CA PHE A 152 14.30 10.55 1.26
C PHE A 152 15.23 10.17 2.43
N GLY A 153 16.19 9.29 2.19
CA GLY A 153 17.23 8.86 3.14
C GLY A 153 18.33 9.90 3.34
N LEU A 154 17.97 11.15 3.64
CA LEU A 154 18.89 12.26 3.81
C LEU A 154 19.54 12.24 5.20
N ASP A 155 20.74 12.80 5.30
CA ASP A 155 21.47 13.02 6.56
C ASP A 155 21.68 11.73 7.40
N GLY A 156 21.76 10.58 6.74
CA GLY A 156 21.92 9.28 7.41
C GLY A 156 20.68 8.83 8.19
N ARG A 157 19.52 9.43 7.90
CA ARG A 157 18.26 9.08 8.58
C ARG A 157 17.76 7.72 8.12
N LEU A 158 17.59 6.82 9.08
CA LEU A 158 16.91 5.54 8.87
C LEU A 158 15.40 5.71 9.03
N GLY A 159 14.62 5.07 8.15
CA GLY A 159 13.17 5.04 8.27
C GLY A 159 12.72 4.35 9.56
N ASN A 160 11.76 4.95 10.25
CA ASN A 160 11.12 4.35 11.43
C ASN A 160 9.63 4.21 11.18
N TYR A 161 9.08 3.03 11.47
CA TYR A 161 7.65 2.75 11.39
C TYR A 161 7.19 2.19 12.73
N ASP A 162 6.23 2.85 13.37
CA ASP A 162 5.66 2.41 14.66
C ASP A 162 4.71 1.22 14.47
N GLY A 163 5.30 0.07 14.17
CA GLY A 163 4.61 -1.19 13.95
C GLY A 163 5.29 -2.30 14.74
N LEU A 164 4.51 -3.02 15.54
CA LEU A 164 4.97 -4.26 16.16
C LEU A 164 4.65 -5.43 15.24
N VAL A 165 5.67 -6.19 14.87
CA VAL A 165 5.53 -7.39 14.05
C VAL A 165 5.43 -8.62 14.95
N HIS A 166 4.38 -9.42 14.76
CA HIS A 166 4.27 -10.73 15.40
C HIS A 166 4.74 -11.80 14.43
N ILE A 167 5.75 -12.58 14.81
CA ILE A 167 6.29 -13.68 14.01
C ILE A 167 5.69 -14.99 14.54
N PRO A 168 4.74 -15.62 13.84
CA PRO A 168 4.17 -16.89 14.27
C PRO A 168 5.21 -18.02 14.15
N LEU A 169 5.28 -18.87 15.16
CA LEU A 169 6.16 -20.05 15.19
C LEU A 169 5.36 -21.33 14.97
N LYS A 170 6.02 -22.37 14.45
CA LYS A 170 5.46 -23.73 14.42
C LYS A 170 5.10 -24.19 15.85
N PRO A 171 3.97 -24.88 16.06
CA PRO A 171 3.65 -25.47 17.36
C PRO A 171 4.77 -26.40 17.83
N GLY A 172 5.23 -26.22 19.08
CA GLY A 172 6.29 -27.05 19.67
C GLY A 172 7.72 -26.63 19.34
N THR A 173 7.94 -25.53 18.60
CA THR A 173 9.28 -24.98 18.37
C THR A 173 9.96 -24.64 19.69
N LYS A 174 11.19 -25.12 19.86
CA LYS A 174 12.06 -24.79 21.00
C LYS A 174 13.06 -23.70 20.58
N PRO A 175 13.40 -22.75 21.47
CA PRO A 175 14.47 -21.81 21.22
C PRO A 175 15.78 -22.55 20.93
N ILE A 176 16.51 -22.09 19.91
CA ILE A 176 17.84 -22.57 19.59
C ILE A 176 18.88 -21.55 20.05
N SER A 177 19.95 -22.02 20.69
CA SER A 177 21.08 -21.20 21.08
C SER A 177 22.35 -21.81 20.50
N LEU A 178 22.80 -21.26 19.37
CA LEU A 178 24.06 -21.66 18.74
C LEU A 178 25.17 -20.68 19.15
N PRO A 179 26.42 -21.15 19.36
CA PRO A 179 27.53 -20.25 19.56
C PRO A 179 27.72 -19.37 18.31
N PRO A 180 28.13 -18.10 18.47
CA PRO A 180 28.50 -17.26 17.34
C PRO A 180 29.59 -17.95 16.51
N PHE A 181 29.52 -17.83 15.18
CA PHE A 181 30.54 -18.37 14.30
C PHE A 181 31.92 -17.75 14.61
N GLY A 182 32.98 -18.53 14.39
CA GLY A 182 34.34 -18.05 14.54
C GLY A 182 34.64 -16.92 13.55
N ALA A 183 34.69 -15.68 14.04
CA ALA A 183 35.04 -14.53 13.23
C ALA A 183 36.54 -14.21 13.34
N SER A 184 37.17 -13.91 12.20
CA SER A 184 38.54 -13.41 12.16
C SER A 184 38.68 -12.13 12.99
N PRO A 185 39.87 -11.81 13.53
CA PRO A 185 40.07 -10.56 14.26
C PRO A 185 39.72 -9.30 13.47
N ALA A 186 39.83 -9.34 12.14
CA ALA A 186 39.43 -8.24 11.26
C ALA A 186 37.89 -8.12 11.16
N ASN A 187 37.19 -9.24 10.95
CA ASN A 187 35.73 -9.23 10.84
C ASN A 187 35.06 -8.84 12.17
N ARG A 188 35.66 -9.20 13.31
CA ARG A 188 35.21 -8.76 14.64
C ARG A 188 35.28 -7.25 14.87
N LYS A 189 36.00 -6.50 14.03
CA LYS A 189 36.04 -5.03 14.12
C LYS A 189 34.90 -4.35 13.33
N VAL A 190 34.18 -5.10 12.50
CA VAL A 190 33.18 -4.60 11.56
C VAL A 190 31.77 -5.12 11.88
N ILE A 191 31.67 -6.30 12.51
CA ILE A 191 30.43 -6.89 13.07
C ILE A 191 30.23 -6.36 14.50
#